data_AF-A0A7W0XNB7-F1
#
_entry.id   AF-A0A7W0XNB7-F1
#
_cell.length_a   1.000
_cell.length_b   1.000
_cell.length_c   1.000
_cell.angle_alpha   90.00
_cell.angle_beta   90.00
_cell.angle_gamma   90.00
#
_symmetry.space_group_name_H-M   'P 1'
#
loop_
_entity.id
_entity.type
_entity.pdbx_description
1 polymer ?
#
loop_
_entity_poly.entity_id
_entity_poly.type
_entity_poly.pdbx_seq_one_letter_code
_entity_poly.pdbx_strand_id
1 'polypeptide(L)' 'MAYVEGFVAAVPAANKDAYRKHAADAASLFKEFGATRMVEAWGDDVPDGKVTNFKGAVKAKDDEVVVFSKQGSLS' A
#
# COMPACT_ATOMS: atom_id res chain seq x y z
N MET A 1 -4.76 -12.69 -14.03
CA MET A 1 -4.65 -12.38 -12.59
C MET A 1 -5.27 -13.54 -11.84
N ALA A 2 -4.45 -14.52 -11.45
CA ALA A 2 -4.92 -15.69 -10.70
C ALA A 2 -4.66 -15.54 -9.18
N TYR A 3 -3.61 -14.78 -8.83
CA TYR A 3 -3.21 -14.55 -7.45
C TYR A 3 -2.94 -13.07 -7.18
N VAL A 4 -3.25 -12.62 -5.96
CA VAL A 4 -3.06 -11.23 -5.51
C VAL A 4 -2.46 -11.24 -4.11
N GLU A 5 -1.37 -10.50 -3.96
CA GLU A 5 -0.79 -10.14 -2.67
C GLU A 5 -1.23 -8.72 -2.35
N GLY A 6 -1.88 -8.52 -1.20
CA GLY A 6 -2.39 -7.23 -0.75
C GLY A 6 -1.71 -6.79 0.54
N PHE A 7 -1.28 -5.52 0.60
CA PHE A 7 -0.69 -4.96 1.80
C PHE A 7 -1.41 -3.69 2.21
N VAL A 8 -1.50 -3.48 3.53
CA VAL A 8 -1.97 -2.24 4.14
C VAL A 8 -0.84 -1.73 5.02
N ALA A 9 -0.43 -0.48 4.82
CA ALA A 9 0.68 0.12 5.56
C ALA A 9 0.30 1.50 6.10
N ALA A 10 0.83 1.87 7.26
CA ALA A 10 0.82 3.26 7.74
C ALA A 10 2.13 3.93 7.30
N VAL A 11 2.03 5.07 6.63
CA VAL A 11 3.18 5.82 6.12
C VAL A 11 3.12 7.25 6.64
N PRO A 12 4.19 7.78 7.28
CA PRO A 12 4.22 9.17 7.70
C PRO A 12 3.88 10.10 6.55
N ALA A 13 2.95 11.04 6.76
CA ALA A 13 2.45 11.92 5.71
C ALA A 13 3.58 12.75 5.05
N ALA A 14 4.57 13.14 5.85
CA ALA A 14 5.77 13.85 5.40
C ALA A 14 6.65 13.01 4.44
N ASN A 15 6.50 11.68 4.43
CA ASN A 15 7.33 10.75 3.66
C ASN A 15 6.64 10.24 2.38
N LYS A 16 5.57 10.89 1.92
CA LYS A 16 4.82 10.44 0.73
C LYS A 16 5.71 10.25 -0.50
N ASP A 17 6.59 11.20 -0.80
CA ASP A 17 7.48 11.10 -1.97
C ASP A 17 8.59 10.06 -1.78
N ALA A 18 9.12 9.92 -0.57
CA ALA A 18 10.07 8.86 -0.23
C ALA A 18 9.45 7.47 -0.41
N TYR A 19 8.21 7.29 0.07
CA TYR A 19 7.44 6.06 -0.14
C TYR A 19 7.18 5.79 -1.62
N ARG A 20 6.76 6.81 -2.38
CA ARG A 20 6.54 6.69 -3.83
C ARG A 20 7.80 6.24 -4.55
N LYS A 21 8.96 6.81 -4.21
CA LYS A 21 10.24 6.39 -4.76
C LYS A 21 10.56 4.94 -4.43
N HIS A 22 10.45 4.57 -3.15
CA HIS A 22 10.65 3.19 -2.69
C HIS A 22 9.75 2.20 -3.46
N ALA A 23 8.46 2.51 -3.60
CA ALA A 23 7.53 1.67 -4.35
C ALA A 23 7.86 1.60 -5.85
N ALA A 24 8.31 2.70 -6.48
CA ALA A 24 8.73 2.68 -7.88
C ALA A 24 9.97 1.80 -8.11
N ASP A 25 10.94 1.90 -7.20
CA ASP A 25 12.17 1.09 -7.23
C ASP A 25 11.80 -0.41 -7.03
N ALA A 26 10.90 -0.72 -6.09
CA ALA A 26 10.39 -2.08 -5.85
C ALA A 26 9.56 -2.64 -7.02
N ALA A 27 8.72 -1.82 -7.67
CA ALA A 27 7.88 -2.25 -8.80
C ALA A 27 8.71 -2.83 -9.96
N SER A 28 9.89 -2.25 -10.20
CA SER A 28 10.81 -2.72 -11.24
C SER A 28 11.30 -4.13 -10.92
N LEU A 29 11.69 -4.36 -9.66
CA LEU A 29 12.15 -5.66 -9.17
C LEU A 29 11.02 -6.70 -9.17
N PHE A 30 9.83 -6.36 -8.67
CA PHE A 30 8.69 -7.28 -8.66
C PHE A 30 8.27 -7.71 -10.06
N LYS A 31 8.37 -6.81 -11.04
CA LYS A 31 8.10 -7.14 -12.45
C LYS A 31 9.09 -8.19 -12.97
N GLU A 32 10.37 -8.10 -12.62
CA GLU A 32 11.37 -9.13 -12.98
C GLU A 32 11.03 -10.50 -12.38
N PHE A 33 10.42 -10.52 -11.19
CA PHE A 33 9.96 -11.75 -10.52
C PHE A 33 8.55 -12.22 -10.93
N GLY A 34 7.99 -11.70 -12.02
CA GLY A 34 6.73 -12.20 -12.59
C GLY A 34 5.46 -11.47 -12.09
N ALA A 35 5.62 -10.35 -11.38
CA ALA A 35 4.50 -9.46 -11.11
C ALA A 35 3.98 -8.84 -12.41
N THR A 36 2.70 -9.04 -12.68
CA THR A 36 2.04 -8.47 -13.86
C THR A 36 1.55 -7.05 -13.63
N ARG A 37 1.20 -6.72 -12.38
CA ARG A 37 0.67 -5.41 -12.03
C ARG A 37 0.89 -5.12 -10.56
N MET A 38 1.44 -3.96 -10.26
CA MET A 38 1.54 -3.40 -8.92
C MET A 38 0.75 -2.09 -8.86
N VAL A 39 0.00 -1.87 -7.78
CA VAL A 39 -0.78 -0.66 -7.54
C VAL A 39 -0.57 -0.22 -6.10
N GLU A 40 -0.25 1.06 -5.93
CA GLU A 40 -0.13 1.74 -4.64
C GLU A 40 -1.18 2.85 -4.56
N ALA A 41 -2.07 2.79 -3.58
CA ALA A 41 -3.14 3.76 -3.38
C ALA A 41 -2.95 4.48 -2.04
N TRP A 42 -2.63 5.77 -2.11
CA TRP A 42 -2.52 6.66 -0.95
C TRP A 42 -3.91 7.01 -0.42
N GLY A 43 -4.09 6.96 0.90
CA GLY A 43 -5.35 7.32 1.55
C GLY A 43 -5.76 8.77 1.25
N ASP A 44 -7.00 8.93 0.81
CA ASP A 44 -7.62 10.23 0.51
C ASP A 44 -8.87 10.40 1.38
N ASP A 45 -9.90 9.57 1.15
CA ASP A 45 -11.12 9.52 1.97
C ASP A 45 -11.21 8.17 2.72
N VAL A 46 -10.54 8.09 3.89
CA VAL A 46 -10.48 6.88 4.72
C VAL A 46 -11.22 7.12 6.05
N PRO A 47 -12.49 6.66 6.16
CA PRO A 47 -13.32 6.96 7.33
C PRO A 47 -12.90 6.18 8.57
N ASP A 48 -13.13 6.80 9.73
CA ASP A 48 -12.95 6.16 11.03
C ASP A 48 -14.17 5.29 11.38
N GLY A 49 -13.92 4.01 11.62
CA GLY A 49 -14.93 3.03 12.02
C GLY A 49 -14.92 2.79 13.53
N LYS A 50 -16.08 2.41 14.09
CA LYS A 50 -16.26 2.19 15.53
C LYS A 50 -15.75 0.83 16.04
N VAL A 51 -15.77 -0.19 15.18
CA VAL A 51 -15.36 -1.57 15.53
C VAL A 51 -14.09 -1.95 14.79
N THR A 52 -14.06 -1.76 13.47
CA THR A 52 -12.89 -1.96 12.61
C THR A 52 -12.79 -0.83 11.58
N ASN A 53 -11.56 -0.49 11.21
CA ASN A 53 -11.26 0.46 10.12
C ASN A 53 -9.80 0.28 9.65
N PHE A 54 -9.44 0.87 8.51
CA PHE A 54 -8.11 0.73 7.92
C PHE A 54 -6.98 1.29 8.80
N LYS A 55 -7.18 2.46 9.42
CA LYS A 55 -6.18 3.07 10.33
C LYS A 55 -5.91 2.16 11.52
N GLY A 56 -6.96 1.59 12.12
CA GLY A 56 -6.90 0.65 13.23
C GLY A 56 -6.27 -0.69 12.85
N ALA A 57 -6.45 -1.16 11.62
CA ALA A 57 -5.83 -2.38 11.13
C ALA A 57 -4.29 -2.33 11.13
N VAL A 58 -3.72 -1.15 10.86
CA VAL A 58 -2.27 -0.91 10.88
C VAL A 58 -1.79 -0.12 12.11
N LYS A 59 -2.69 0.19 13.05
CA LYS A 59 -2.43 1.04 14.22
C LYS A 59 -1.75 2.36 13.83
N ALA A 60 -2.24 2.98 12.75
CA ALA A 60 -1.71 4.25 12.25
C ALA A 60 -1.77 5.33 13.33
N LYS A 61 -0.70 6.12 13.43
CA LYS A 61 -0.66 7.35 14.23
C LYS A 61 -1.31 8.50 13.49
N ASP A 62 -1.57 9.59 14.21
CA ASP A 62 -2.23 10.79 13.67
C ASP A 62 -1.47 11.46 12.51
N ASP A 63 -0.14 11.28 12.46
CA ASP A 63 0.74 11.80 11.42
C ASP A 63 0.99 10.82 10.25
N GLU A 64 0.33 9.66 10.27
CA GLU A 64 0.46 8.61 9.26
C GLU A 64 -0.78 8.50 8.37
N VAL A 65 -0.56 8.22 7.10
CA VAL A 65 -1.61 7.94 6.12
C VAL A 65 -1.58 6.46 5.75
N VAL A 66 -2.76 5.85 5.65
CA VAL A 66 -2.86 4.48 5.20
C VAL A 66 -2.59 4.38 3.70
N VAL A 67 -1.79 3.41 3.31
CA VAL A 67 -1.61 2.98 1.92
C VAL A 67 -2.21 1.61 1.74
N PHE A 68 -3.04 1.46 0.71
CA PHE A 68 -3.51 0.16 0.23
C PHE A 68 -2.74 -0.21 -1.02
N SER A 69 -2.10 -1.38 -1.02
CA SER A 69 -1.28 -1.85 -2.12
C SER A 69 -1.73 -3.23 -2.57
N LYS A 70 -1.57 -3.49 -3.87
CA LYS A 70 -1.75 -4.84 -4.40
C LYS A 70 -0.77 -5.15 -5.52
N GLN A 71 -0.30 -6.38 -5.52
CA GLN A 71 0.49 -6.97 -6.58
C GLN A 71 -0.23 -8.20 -7.12
N GLY A 72 -0.30 -8.31 -8.45
CA GLY A 72 -0.89 -9.47 -9.12
C GLY A 72 0.16 -10.26 -9.88
N SER A 73 0.15 -11.59 -9.74
CA SER A 73 1.02 -12.52 -10.46
C SER A 73 0.19 -13.52 -11.28
N LEU A 74 0.88 -14.25 -12.16
CA LEU A 74 0.33 -15.37 -12.94
C LEU A 74 0.62 -16.74 -12.31
N SER A 75 1.38 -16.77 -11.22
CA SER A 75 1.64 -17.96 -10.42
C SER A 75 0.36 -18.49 -9.78
#